data_AF-A0AAV5YAZ9-F1
#
_entry.id   AF-A0AAV5YAZ9-F1
#
_cell.length_a   1.000
_cell.length_b   1.000
_cell.length_c   1.000
_cell.angle_alpha   90.00
_cell.angle_beta   90.00
_cell.angle_gamma   90.00
#
_symmetry.space_group_name_H-M   'P 1'
#
loop_
_entity.id
_entity.type
_entity.pdbx_description
1 polymer ?
#
loop_
_entity_poly.entity_id
_entity_poly.type
_entity_poly.pdbx_seq_one_letter_code
_entity_poly.pdbx_strand_id
1 'polypeptide(L)'
;MSRSRRGAVAFDLVSSSASQGTTLLFMGRFVIWSVGSLTASGPNSGATLTIRAIVRAAGDHANTATIGSASVSDPDASNDSATLTVTPLP
;
A
#
# COMPACT_ATOMS: atom_id res chain seq x y z
N MET A 1 -21.32 -24.18 19.94
CA MET A 1 -19.99 -24.25 19.28
C MET A 1 -19.91 -23.15 18.24
N SER A 2 -19.26 -22.02 18.54
CA SER A 2 -19.08 -20.95 17.53
C SER A 2 -17.66 -21.04 16.98
N ARG A 3 -17.52 -21.53 15.75
CA ARG A 3 -16.24 -21.41 15.02
C ARG A 3 -16.23 -20.04 14.37
N SER A 4 -15.56 -19.08 15.02
CA SER A 4 -15.12 -17.85 14.36
C SER A 4 -14.08 -18.25 13.31
N ARG A 5 -14.49 -18.35 12.03
CA ARG A 5 -13.53 -18.28 10.95
C ARG A 5 -13.16 -16.81 10.82
N ARG A 6 -12.04 -16.40 11.42
CA ARG A 6 -11.34 -15.21 10.94
C ARG A 6 -11.06 -15.48 9.47
N GLY A 7 -11.65 -14.69 8.56
CA GLY A 7 -11.31 -14.74 7.14
C GLY A 7 -9.79 -14.67 7.00
N ALA A 8 -9.23 -15.49 6.11
CA ALA A 8 -7.78 -15.51 5.91
C ALA A 8 -7.29 -14.10 5.58
N VAL A 9 -6.38 -13.58 6.40
CA VAL A 9 -5.72 -12.30 6.11
C VAL A 9 -4.54 -12.63 5.21
N ALA A 10 -4.47 -12.03 4.02
CA ALA A 10 -3.42 -12.31 3.05
C ALA A 10 -2.04 -11.86 3.53
N PHE A 11 -1.96 -10.70 4.19
CA PHE A 11 -0.72 -10.06 4.62
C PHE A 11 -0.77 -9.61 6.08
N ASP A 12 0.28 -9.91 6.83
CA ASP A 12 0.58 -9.24 8.09
C ASP A 12 1.70 -8.23 7.87
N LEU A 13 1.47 -6.96 8.19
CA LEU A 13 2.48 -5.92 8.05
C LEU A 13 3.62 -6.11 9.07
N VAL A 14 4.86 -6.00 8.62
CA VAL A 14 6.07 -6.02 9.45
C VAL A 14 6.61 -4.61 9.65
N SER A 15 6.76 -3.86 8.56
CA SER A 15 7.24 -2.47 8.62
C SER A 15 6.80 -1.66 7.41
N SER A 16 6.81 -0.34 7.59
CA SER A 16 6.64 0.67 6.53
C SER A 16 7.70 1.75 6.73
N SER A 17 8.40 2.13 5.66
CA SER A 17 9.38 3.23 5.68
C SER A 17 9.17 4.12 4.47
N ALA A 18 8.81 5.38 4.71
CA ALA A 18 8.63 6.37 3.67
C ALA A 18 9.88 7.25 3.52
N SER A 19 10.25 7.59 2.29
CA SER A 19 11.33 8.55 2.02
C SER A 19 10.97 9.97 2.46
N GLN A 20 9.69 10.29 2.52
CA GLN A 20 9.14 11.52 3.07
C GLN A 20 7.71 11.32 3.59
N GLY A 21 7.21 12.30 4.32
CA GLY A 21 5.85 12.29 4.84
C GLY A 21 5.67 11.26 5.96
N THR A 22 4.44 10.81 6.18
CA THR A 22 4.08 9.96 7.32
C THR A 22 3.15 8.83 6.92
N THR A 23 3.31 7.67 7.57
CA THR A 23 2.41 6.53 7.41
C THR A 23 1.52 6.36 8.63
N LEU A 24 0.27 5.96 8.39
CA LEU A 24 -0.68 5.52 9.39
C LEU A 24 -1.07 4.07 9.10
N LEU A 25 -1.03 3.23 10.12
CA LEU A 25 -1.40 1.82 10.01
C LEU A 25 -2.86 1.65 10.42
N PHE A 26 -3.63 0.98 9.58
CA PHE A 26 -5.01 0.64 9.86
C PHE A 26 -5.21 -0.88 9.84
N MET A 27 -5.78 -1.42 10.92
CA MET A 27 -6.10 -2.85 11.08
C MET A 27 -4.91 -3.80 10.84
N GLY A 28 -3.67 -3.32 11.03
CA GLY A 28 -2.43 -4.11 10.91
C GLY A 28 -2.06 -4.59 9.50
N ARG A 29 -2.76 -4.11 8.46
CA ARG A 29 -2.57 -4.56 7.08
C ARG A 29 -2.78 -3.49 6.01
N PHE A 30 -3.45 -2.39 6.35
CA PHE A 30 -3.59 -1.23 5.47
C PHE A 30 -2.58 -0.16 5.89
N VAL A 31 -1.91 0.42 4.90
CA VAL A 31 -0.97 1.52 5.09
C VAL A 31 -1.54 2.74 4.36
N ILE A 32 -1.87 3.78 5.11
CA ILE A 32 -2.22 5.09 4.56
C ILE A 32 -0.96 5.93 4.59
N TRP A 33 -0.57 6.48 3.45
CA TRP A 33 0.63 7.30 3.34
C TRP A 33 0.28 8.72 2.93
N SER A 34 0.61 9.67 3.81
CA SER A 34 0.58 11.09 3.49
C SER A 34 1.96 11.48 2.96
N VAL A 35 2.10 11.52 1.63
CA VAL A 35 3.38 11.79 0.95
C VAL A 35 3.88 13.21 1.24
N GLY A 36 2.98 14.20 1.29
CA GLY A 36 3.32 15.62 1.33
C GLY A 36 3.51 16.20 -0.08
N SER A 37 4.19 17.34 -0.17
CA SER A 37 4.38 18.03 -1.45
C SER A 37 5.41 17.32 -2.34
N LEU A 38 5.04 17.10 -3.60
CA LEU A 38 5.93 16.69 -4.69
C LEU A 38 6.06 17.83 -5.69
N THR A 39 7.23 17.98 -6.30
CA THR A 39 7.47 18.99 -7.34
C THR A 39 7.24 18.39 -8.73
N ALA A 40 6.92 19.21 -9.73
CA ALA A 40 6.73 18.72 -11.10
C ALA A 40 8.03 18.16 -11.71
N SER A 41 9.20 18.58 -11.20
CA SER A 41 10.51 18.14 -11.65
C SER A 41 11.56 18.26 -10.54
N GLY A 42 12.72 17.64 -10.75
CA GLY A 42 13.86 17.69 -9.84
C GLY A 42 13.84 16.61 -8.75
N PRO A 43 14.72 16.70 -7.73
CA PRO A 43 14.93 15.62 -6.76
C PRO A 43 13.71 15.25 -5.91
N ASN A 44 12.71 16.13 -5.82
CA ASN A 44 11.48 15.94 -5.04
C ASN A 44 10.25 15.68 -5.95
N SER A 45 10.47 15.28 -7.20
CA SER A 45 9.38 14.90 -8.11
C SER A 45 8.87 13.48 -7.93
N GLY A 46 9.42 12.76 -6.95
CA GLY A 46 9.01 11.42 -6.60
C GLY A 46 9.35 11.10 -5.15
N ALA A 47 8.64 10.13 -4.61
CA ALA A 47 8.86 9.61 -3.27
C ALA A 47 8.62 8.10 -3.27
N THR A 48 9.24 7.41 -2.31
CA THR A 48 9.15 5.95 -2.18
C THR A 48 8.63 5.58 -0.81
N LEU A 49 7.66 4.66 -0.79
CA LEU A 49 7.24 3.95 0.41
C LEU A 49 7.62 2.48 0.28
N THR A 50 8.50 2.02 1.16
CA THR A 50 8.89 0.62 1.27
C THR A 50 8.02 -0.08 2.31
N ILE A 51 7.30 -1.11 1.89
CA ILE A 51 6.47 -1.95 2.76
C ILE A 51 7.08 -3.35 2.87
N ARG A 52 7.19 -3.87 4.09
CA ARG A 52 7.53 -5.26 4.35
C ARG A 52 6.36 -5.95 5.04
N ALA A 53 5.93 -7.07 4.50
CA ALA A 53 4.83 -7.87 5.02
C ALA A 53 5.15 -9.37 4.96
N ILE A 54 4.48 -10.16 5.82
CA ILE A 54 4.48 -11.62 5.77
C ILE A 54 3.22 -12.06 5.04
N VAL A 55 3.37 -12.89 4.01
CA VAL A 55 2.22 -13.50 3.32
C VAL A 55 1.76 -14.72 4.13
N ARG A 56 0.48 -14.76 4.52
CA ARG A 56 -0.07 -15.77 5.45
C ARG A 56 -1.00 -16.78 4.79
N ALA A 57 -1.61 -16.40 3.67
CA ALA A 57 -2.51 -17.28 2.95
C ALA A 57 -1.80 -17.88 1.74
N ALA A 58 -2.11 -19.13 1.41
CA ALA A 58 -1.67 -19.75 0.15
C ALA A 58 -2.40 -19.14 -1.05
N GLY A 59 -1.82 -19.27 -2.24
CA GLY A 59 -2.36 -18.73 -3.49
C GLY A 59 -1.95 -17.29 -3.76
N ASP A 60 -2.42 -16.75 -4.88
CA ASP A 60 -2.09 -15.42 -5.36
C ASP A 60 -2.83 -14.33 -4.58
N HIS A 61 -2.10 -13.30 -4.17
CA HIS A 61 -2.65 -12.14 -3.46
C HIS A 61 -2.34 -10.85 -4.21
N ALA A 62 -3.38 -10.08 -4.53
CA ALA A 62 -3.22 -8.75 -5.10
C ALA A 62 -2.90 -7.73 -3.99
N ASN A 63 -1.82 -6.98 -4.18
CA ASN A 63 -1.53 -5.78 -3.40
C ASN A 63 -1.76 -4.56 -4.30
N THR A 64 -2.69 -3.70 -3.91
CA THR A 64 -3.09 -2.52 -4.69
C THR A 64 -2.74 -1.25 -3.91
N ALA A 65 -2.01 -0.35 -4.55
CA ALA A 65 -1.79 1.01 -4.09
C ALA A 65 -2.67 1.95 -4.92
N THR A 66 -3.34 2.90 -4.25
CA THR A 66 -4.23 3.86 -4.91
C THR A 66 -4.05 5.24 -4.29
N ILE A 67 -4.06 6.27 -5.13
CA ILE A 67 -4.09 7.67 -4.67
C ILE A 67 -5.49 7.95 -4.13
N GLY A 68 -5.59 8.21 -2.82
CA GLY A 68 -6.88 8.48 -2.16
C GLY A 68 -7.34 9.93 -2.30
N SER A 69 -6.40 10.86 -2.45
CA SER A 69 -6.68 12.29 -2.65
C SER A 69 -5.43 13.01 -3.11
N ALA A 70 -5.60 13.97 -4.03
CA ALA A 70 -4.58 14.93 -4.42
C ALA A 70 -5.15 16.36 -4.33
N SER A 71 -4.32 17.34 -3.99
CA SER A 71 -4.71 18.75 -3.97
C SER A 71 -4.63 19.42 -5.35
N VAL A 72 -4.01 18.74 -6.31
CA VAL A 72 -3.88 19.18 -7.71
C VAL A 72 -4.97 18.51 -8.55
N SER A 73 -5.50 19.24 -9.54
CA SER A 73 -6.43 18.65 -10.50
C SER A 73 -5.69 17.63 -11.36
N ASP A 74 -6.18 16.40 -11.35
CA ASP A 74 -5.65 15.32 -12.18
C ASP A 74 -6.53 15.17 -13.44
N PRO A 75 -5.97 15.36 -14.65
CA PRO A 75 -6.70 15.14 -15.90
C PRO A 75 -6.84 13.66 -16.29
N ASP A 76 -6.13 12.74 -15.63
CA ASP A 76 -6.10 11.31 -15.98
C ASP A 76 -6.07 10.39 -14.75
N ALA A 77 -7.25 10.15 -14.18
CA ALA A 77 -7.42 9.25 -13.04
C ALA A 77 -7.14 7.76 -13.35
N SER A 78 -6.87 7.39 -14.61
CA SER A 78 -6.60 5.99 -14.97
C SER A 78 -5.24 5.48 -14.47
N ASN A 79 -4.34 6.40 -14.12
CA ASN A 79 -2.98 6.11 -13.65
C ASN A 79 -2.82 6.18 -12.12
N ASP A 80 -3.90 6.44 -11.38
CA ASP A 80 -3.89 6.62 -9.92
C ASP A 80 -3.89 5.30 -9.11
N SER A 81 -3.83 4.15 -9.78
CA SER A 81 -3.87 2.84 -9.13
C SER A 81 -2.91 1.86 -9.79
N ALA A 82 -2.17 1.13 -8.95
CA ALA A 82 -1.25 0.08 -9.38
C ALA A 82 -1.45 -1.17 -8.53
N THR A 83 -1.54 -2.34 -9.19
CA THR A 83 -1.68 -3.64 -8.52
C THR A 83 -0.52 -4.54 -8.88
N LEU A 84 0.04 -5.20 -7.86
CA LEU A 84 1.02 -6.28 -8.03
C LEU A 84 0.49 -7.55 -7.38
N THR A 85 0.58 -8.66 -8.10
CA THR A 85 0.21 -9.98 -7.58
C THR A 85 1.42 -10.64 -6.93
N VAL A 86 1.25 -11.09 -5.70
CA VAL A 86 2.26 -11.81 -4.93
C VAL A 86 1.83 -13.27 -4.80
N THR A 87 2.67 -14.17 -5.31
CA THR A 87 2.52 -15.62 -5.16
C THR A 87 3.56 -16.12 -4.17
N PRO A 88 3.16 -16.62 -2.98
CA PRO A 88 4.09 -17.28 -2.07
C PRO A 88 4.71 -18.49 -2.76
N LEU A 89 6.04 -18.57 -2.74
CA LEU A 89 6.73 -19.80 -3.12
C LEU A 89 6.47 -20.86 -2.03
N PRO A 90 6.17 -22.12 -2.43
CA PRO A 90 5.90 -23.21 -1.50
C PRO A 90 7.10 -23.56 -0.60
#